data_AF-F5BBF3-F1
#
_entry.id   AF-F5BBF3-F1
#
_cell.length_a   1.000
_cell.length_b   1.000
_cell.length_c   1.000
_cell.angle_alpha   90.00
_cell.angle_beta   90.00
_cell.angle_gamma   90.00
#
_symmetry.space_group_name_H-M   'P 1'
#
loop_
_entity.id
_entity.type
_entity.pdbx_description
1 polymer ?
#
loop_
_entity_poly.entity_id
_entity_poly.type
_entity_poly.pdbx_seq_one_letter_code
_entity_poly.pdbx_strand_id
1 'polypeptide(L)' 'DKATGYHYRCITCEGCKGFFRRTIQKNLHPSYSCKYEGKCVIDKVTRNQCQECRFKKCIAVGMATDLVLDDS' A
#
# COMPACT_ATOMS: atom_id res chain seq x y z
N ASP A 1 2.64 -12.92 -1.13
CA ASP A 1 2.21 -13.22 0.26
C ASP A 1 0.77 -13.70 0.18
N LYS A 2 0.32 -14.59 1.05
CA LYS A 2 -1.05 -15.14 0.94
C LYS A 2 -2.04 -14.04 1.37
N ALA A 3 -3.10 -13.83 0.59
CA ALA A 3 -4.17 -12.93 1.00
C ALA A 3 -4.91 -13.53 2.21
N THR A 4 -5.19 -12.70 3.20
CA THR A 4 -5.82 -13.09 4.46
C THR A 4 -7.27 -12.66 4.54
N GLY A 5 -7.71 -11.74 3.68
CA GLY A 5 -9.09 -11.34 3.59
C GLY A 5 -9.30 -10.09 2.74
N TYR A 6 -10.50 -9.54 2.85
CA TYR A 6 -10.89 -8.26 2.27
C TYR A 6 -10.48 -7.14 3.21
N HIS A 7 -9.61 -6.23 2.75
CA HIS A 7 -9.20 -5.05 3.49
C HIS A 7 -9.30 -3.83 2.58
N TYR A 8 -9.99 -2.79 3.04
CA TYR A 8 -10.17 -1.54 2.30
C TYR A 8 -10.71 -1.78 0.87
N ARG A 9 -11.76 -2.60 0.73
CA ARG A 9 -12.38 -3.03 -0.55
C ARG A 9 -11.52 -3.90 -1.48
N CYS A 10 -10.39 -4.44 -1.02
CA CYS A 10 -9.55 -5.30 -1.86
C CYS A 10 -9.10 -6.56 -1.13
N ILE A 11 -9.00 -7.68 -1.86
CA ILE A 11 -8.36 -8.90 -1.35
C ILE A 11 -6.86 -8.64 -1.21
N THR A 12 -6.36 -8.59 0.03
CA THR A 12 -4.96 -8.25 0.29
C THR A 12 -4.37 -9.13 1.39
N CYS A 13 -3.04 -9.09 1.51
CA CYS A 13 -2.33 -9.70 2.64
C CYS A 13 -2.20 -8.70 3.80
N GLU A 14 -2.00 -9.19 5.03
CA GLU A 14 -1.78 -8.35 6.22
C GLU A 14 -0.65 -7.32 6.04
N GLY A 15 0.41 -7.69 5.31
CA GLY A 15 1.52 -6.78 5.02
C GLY A 15 1.10 -5.55 4.20
N CYS A 16 0.22 -5.71 3.22
CA CYS A 16 -0.28 -4.59 2.42
C CYS A 16 -1.38 -3.82 3.15
N LYS A 17 -2.25 -4.50 3.90
CA LYS A 17 -3.22 -3.87 4.81
C LYS A 17 -2.54 -2.92 5.80
N GLY A 18 -1.52 -3.40 6.51
CA GLY A 18 -0.80 -2.61 7.51
C GLY A 18 0.02 -1.48 6.92
N PHE A 19 0.62 -1.71 5.74
CA PHE A 19 1.31 -0.66 4.99
C PHE A 19 0.34 0.46 4.59
N PHE A 20 -0.76 0.11 3.91
CA PHE A 20 -1.76 1.07 3.43
C PHE A 20 -2.35 1.89 4.57
N ARG A 21 -2.74 1.25 5.69
CA ARG A 21 -3.24 1.92 6.89
C ARG A 21 -2.28 3.01 7.38
N ARG A 22 -1.02 2.65 7.62
CA ARG A 22 -0.01 3.59 8.12
C ARG A 22 0.30 4.70 7.12
N THR A 23 0.30 4.39 5.83
CA THR A 23 0.54 5.37 4.78
C THR A 23 -0.53 6.46 4.78
N ILE A 24 -1.80 6.10 4.95
CA ILE A 24 -2.90 7.07 4.97
C ILE A 24 -2.98 7.80 6.32
N GLN A 25 -3.00 7.10 7.45
CA GLN A 25 -3.10 7.72 8.78
C GLN A 25 -1.98 8.72 9.07
N LYS A 26 -0.76 8.46 8.58
CA LYS A 26 0.39 9.35 8.79
C LYS A 26 0.69 10.25 7.60
N ASN A 27 -0.20 10.29 6.60
CA ASN A 27 -0.03 11.04 5.37
C ASN A 27 1.39 10.89 4.75
N LEU A 28 1.88 9.65 4.63
CA LEU A 28 3.24 9.37 4.19
C LEU A 28 3.38 9.27 2.67
N HIS A 29 2.28 9.07 1.94
CA HIS A 29 2.36 8.90 0.50
C HIS A 29 3.03 10.07 -0.25
N PRO A 30 2.93 11.36 0.16
CA PRO A 30 3.62 12.45 -0.52
C PRO A 30 5.15 12.42 -0.35
N SER A 31 5.66 11.77 0.71
CA SER A 31 7.10 11.68 0.97
C SER A 31 7.77 10.48 0.31
N TYR A 32 6.98 9.55 -0.25
CA TYR A 32 7.52 8.40 -0.96
C TYR A 32 8.08 8.81 -2.32
N SER A 33 9.30 8.37 -2.61
CA SER A 33 9.97 8.59 -3.88
C SER A 33 10.63 7.30 -4.38
N CYS A 34 10.38 6.97 -5.63
CA CYS A 34 10.92 5.83 -6.34
C CYS A 34 12.27 6.18 -6.94
N LYS A 35 13.23 5.27 -6.76
CA LYS A 35 14.58 5.38 -7.34
C LYS A 35 14.69 4.77 -8.75
N TYR A 36 13.62 4.13 -9.24
CA TYR A 36 13.60 3.30 -10.44
C TYR A 36 12.36 3.59 -11.30
N GLU A 37 12.15 4.87 -11.61
CA GLU A 37 11.17 5.38 -12.60
C GLU A 37 9.68 5.06 -12.30
N GLY A 38 9.34 4.72 -11.07
CA GLY A 38 7.95 4.45 -10.69
C GLY A 38 7.37 3.16 -11.26
N LYS A 39 8.21 2.22 -11.73
CA LYS A 39 7.81 0.96 -12.37
C LYS A 39 8.31 -0.29 -11.63
N CYS A 40 8.65 -0.19 -10.34
CA CYS A 40 9.12 -1.33 -9.57
C CYS A 40 8.08 -2.47 -9.55
N VAL A 41 8.55 -3.70 -9.77
CA VAL A 41 7.74 -4.90 -9.55
C VAL A 41 7.47 -5.04 -8.05
N ILE A 42 6.22 -5.31 -7.69
CA ILE A 42 5.78 -5.46 -6.30
C ILE A 42 5.29 -6.90 -6.08
N ASP A 43 6.11 -7.70 -5.43
CA ASP A 43 5.81 -9.08 -5.04
C ASP A 43 6.16 -9.34 -3.56
N LYS A 44 6.11 -10.61 -3.11
CA LYS A 44 6.39 -10.98 -1.70
C LYS A 44 7.79 -10.54 -1.24
N VAL A 45 8.78 -10.62 -2.12
CA VAL A 45 10.20 -10.34 -1.87
C VAL A 45 10.49 -8.85 -2.06
N THR A 46 9.96 -8.25 -3.13
CA THR A 46 10.32 -6.89 -3.57
C THR A 46 9.47 -5.77 -2.99
N ARG A 47 8.29 -6.07 -2.41
CA ARG A 47 7.34 -5.06 -1.90
C ARG A 47 7.90 -4.04 -0.89
N ASN A 48 9.03 -4.30 -0.25
CA ASN A 48 9.63 -3.35 0.69
C ASN A 48 10.72 -2.46 0.06
N GLN A 49 11.10 -2.71 -1.20
CA GLN A 49 12.18 -1.97 -1.88
C GLN A 49 11.75 -0.58 -2.36
N CYS A 50 10.46 -0.39 -2.63
CA CYS A 50 9.92 0.91 -3.06
C CYS A 50 8.53 1.16 -2.49
N GLN A 51 8.43 2.13 -1.57
CA GLN A 51 7.16 2.51 -0.95
C GLN A 51 6.22 3.21 -1.93
N GLU A 52 6.74 4.05 -2.83
CA GLU A 52 5.92 4.76 -3.82
C GLU A 52 5.21 3.77 -4.77
N CYS A 53 5.96 2.84 -5.37
CA CYS A 53 5.40 1.85 -6.29
C CYS A 53 4.45 0.88 -5.57
N ARG A 54 4.77 0.53 -4.31
CA ARG A 54 3.87 -0.29 -3.49
C ARG A 54 2.54 0.43 -3.23
N PHE A 55 2.57 1.70 -2.86
CA PHE A 55 1.37 2.50 -2.62
C PHE A 55 0.57 2.69 -3.91
N LYS A 56 1.23 3.05 -5.02
CA LYS A 56 0.60 3.10 -6.35
C LYS A 56 -0.09 1.79 -6.70
N LYS A 57 0.54 0.64 -6.42
CA LYS A 57 -0.06 -0.67 -6.65
C LYS A 57 -1.30 -0.89 -5.76
N CYS A 58 -1.25 -0.51 -4.48
CA CYS A 58 -2.41 -0.57 -3.58
C CYS A 58 -3.61 0.20 -4.15
N ILE A 59 -3.40 1.44 -4.61
CA ILE A 59 -4.45 2.25 -5.24
C ILE A 59 -4.93 1.59 -6.54
N ALA A 60 -4.01 1.15 -7.40
CA ALA A 60 -4.34 0.52 -8.68
C ALA A 60 -5.15 -0.78 -8.56
N VAL A 61 -5.02 -1.52 -7.45
CA VAL A 61 -5.84 -2.71 -7.18
C VAL A 61 -7.14 -2.40 -6.41
N GLY A 62 -7.43 -1.11 -6.18
CA GLY A 62 -8.69 -0.65 -5.60
C GLY A 62 -8.73 -0.59 -4.07
N MET A 63 -7.59 -0.45 -3.40
CA MET A 63 -7.61 -0.17 -1.96
C MET A 63 -8.17 1.25 -1.70
N ALA A 64 -9.23 1.33 -0.91
CA ALA A 64 -10.02 2.52 -0.71
C ALA A 64 -9.52 3.34 0.51
N THR A 65 -9.07 4.57 0.28
CA THR A 65 -8.47 5.43 1.31
C THR A 65 -9.49 5.97 2.31
N ASP A 66 -10.73 6.16 1.89
CA ASP A 66 -11.88 6.61 2.70
C ASP A 66 -12.27 5.62 3.80
N LEU A 67 -11.86 4.35 3.67
CA LEU A 67 -12.09 3.32 4.70
C LEU A 67 -10.97 3.23 5.74
N VAL A 68 -9.93 4.05 5.62
CA VAL A 68 -8.94 4.20 6.68
C VAL A 68 -9.44 5.29 7.62
N LEU A 69 -9.89 4.88 8.81
CA LEU A 69 -10.32 5.81 9.85
C LEU A 69 -9.12 6.66 10.30
N ASP A 70 -9.38 7.96 10.44
CA ASP A 70 -8.47 8.88 11.12
C ASP A 70 -8.50 8.56 12.63
N ASP A 71 -7.34 8.55 13.27
CA ASP A 71 -7.22 8.28 14.72
C ASP A 71 -7.48 9.56 15.54
N SER A 72 -8.32 10.48 15.03
CA SER A 72 -8.64 11.76 15.69
C SER A 72 -9.23 11.58 17.08
#